data_AF-D6WD94-F1
#
_entry.id   AF-D6WD94-F1
#
_cell.length_a   1.000
_cell.length_b   1.000
_cell.length_c   1.000
_cell.angle_alpha   90.00
_cell.angle_beta   90.00
_cell.angle_gamma   90.00
#
_symmetry.space_group_name_H-M   'P 1'
#
loop_
_entity.id
_entity.type
_entity.pdbx_description
1 polymer ?
#
loop_
_entity_poly.entity_id
_entity_poly.type
_entity_poly.pdbx_seq_one_letter_code
_entity_poly.pdbx_strand_id
1 'polypeptide(L)'
;MDFVIDTTGSLASDDVLEPSINNENSLVSKLLEEYRQESATKKKAPRKDDKKNSLMDSFFKEMGWKGRKRKKPQRVNVSAELQNLNSKTEIKEVLKKSVITPEFEKQHIAPPFELSEKVLKKQRKKEAELTKGKKWYGLPATEMTEEVKRDLEILQMRSVLDPKRFYKKNDLKVLPKYFQIGKVMDSPLDYYNNRLTKKERKKTLVDELLADSEFNKYNKRKFKEIIQEKQKTHYKAWREAKKLKKKKK
;
A
#
# COMPACT_ATOMS: atom_id res chain seq x y z
N MET A 1 28.63 -39.53 -10.53
CA MET A 1 28.28 -39.66 -9.10
C MET A 1 27.02 -38.86 -8.97
N ASP A 2 25.91 -39.55 -9.18
CA ASP A 2 24.63 -38.95 -9.55
C ASP A 2 23.72 -39.13 -8.35
N PHE A 3 23.40 -38.04 -7.66
CA PHE A 3 22.44 -38.05 -6.57
C PHE A 3 21.10 -37.53 -7.08
N VAL A 4 20.23 -38.49 -7.39
CA VAL A 4 18.79 -38.26 -7.54
C VAL A 4 18.18 -38.28 -6.14
N ILE A 5 17.47 -37.21 -5.77
CA ILE A 5 16.60 -37.18 -4.61
C ILE A 5 15.24 -36.68 -5.09
N ASP A 6 14.33 -37.61 -5.33
CA ASP A 6 12.90 -37.35 -5.30
C ASP A 6 12.41 -37.61 -3.88
N THR A 7 11.79 -36.59 -3.26
CA THR A 7 10.97 -36.77 -2.07
C THR A 7 9.66 -36.02 -2.24
N THR A 8 8.59 -36.80 -2.36
CA THR A 8 7.20 -36.40 -2.22
C THR A 8 6.94 -35.93 -0.78
N GLY A 9 6.35 -34.74 -0.62
CA GLY A 9 6.10 -34.14 0.69
C GLY A 9 4.94 -33.15 0.70
N SER A 10 3.73 -33.69 0.79
CA SER A 10 2.55 -33.20 1.53
C SER A 10 2.49 -31.71 1.93
N LEU A 11 1.55 -30.99 1.30
CA LEU A 11 0.93 -29.76 1.84
C LEU A 11 0.32 -30.05 3.21
N ALA A 12 0.87 -29.44 4.26
CA ALA A 12 0.17 -29.21 5.51
C ALA A 12 0.38 -27.76 5.91
N SER A 13 -0.72 -27.14 6.33
CA SER A 13 -0.88 -25.77 6.79
C SER A 13 0.04 -25.43 7.96
N ASP A 14 0.86 -24.40 7.80
CA ASP A 14 1.54 -23.75 8.91
C ASP A 14 0.60 -22.70 9.53
N ASP A 15 -0.10 -23.13 10.59
CA ASP A 15 -0.56 -22.25 11.65
C ASP A 15 0.69 -21.73 12.38
N VAL A 16 1.00 -20.44 12.22
CA VAL A 16 2.10 -19.78 12.92
C VAL A 16 1.68 -19.55 14.37
N LEU A 17 2.12 -20.45 15.24
CA LEU A 17 2.25 -20.22 16.68
C LEU A 17 3.40 -19.24 16.93
N GLU A 18 3.08 -18.10 17.53
CA GLU A 18 4.07 -17.14 18.03
C GLU A 18 4.93 -17.77 19.14
N PRO A 19 6.27 -17.67 19.10
CA PRO A 19 7.09 -18.07 20.23
C PRO A 19 7.06 -16.97 21.29
N SER A 20 6.51 -17.32 22.46
CA SER A 20 6.64 -16.56 23.69
C SER A 20 8.12 -16.41 24.07
N ILE A 21 8.64 -15.20 23.99
CA ILE A 21 9.95 -14.83 24.52
C ILE A 21 9.88 -14.94 26.03
N ASN A 22 10.54 -15.93 26.61
CA ASN A 22 11.00 -15.94 28.01
C ASN A 22 12.17 -16.92 28.12
N ASN A 23 13.39 -16.45 27.86
CA ASN A 23 14.59 -17.19 28.19
C ASN A 23 15.52 -16.28 28.97
N GLU A 24 15.24 -16.16 30.27
CA GLU A 24 16.03 -15.41 31.25
C GLU A 24 17.43 -16.01 31.52
N ASN A 25 17.84 -17.03 30.76
CA ASN A 25 19.11 -17.75 30.94
C ASN A 25 20.08 -17.55 29.77
N SER A 26 20.13 -16.35 29.19
CA SER A 26 21.16 -16.00 28.21
C SER A 26 22.51 -15.79 28.90
N LEU A 27 23.59 -16.34 28.33
CA LEU A 27 24.97 -16.08 28.78
C LEU A 27 25.29 -14.58 28.86
N VAL A 28 24.62 -13.79 28.02
CA VAL A 28 24.75 -12.34 27.95
C VAL A 28 24.18 -11.64 29.18
N SER A 29 23.07 -12.12 29.75
CA SER A 29 22.49 -11.51 30.97
C SER A 29 23.39 -11.76 32.18
N LYS A 30 23.93 -12.98 32.31
CA LYS A 30 24.86 -13.34 33.38
C LYS A 30 26.15 -12.52 33.35
N LEU A 31 26.75 -12.33 32.17
CA LEU A 31 27.93 -11.48 32.00
C LEU A 31 27.66 -10.01 32.35
N LEU A 32 26.45 -9.52 32.08
CA LEU A 32 26.06 -8.14 32.39
C LEU A 32 25.86 -7.92 33.90
N GLU A 33 25.37 -8.94 34.61
CA GLU A 33 25.22 -8.94 36.07
C GLU A 33 26.57 -9.03 36.78
N GLU A 34 27.47 -9.87 36.29
CA GLU A 34 28.84 -10.00 36.81
C GLU A 34 29.60 -8.66 36.69
N TYR A 35 29.51 -7.99 35.53
CA TYR A 35 30.11 -6.67 35.32
C TYR A 35 29.50 -5.57 36.23
N ARG A 36 28.19 -5.67 36.53
CA ARG A 36 27.53 -4.77 37.51
C ARG A 36 28.03 -5.01 38.94
N GLN A 37 28.30 -6.25 39.30
CA GLN A 37 28.85 -6.58 40.62
C GLN A 37 30.32 -6.15 40.75
N GLU A 38 31.13 -6.31 39.70
CA GLU A 38 32.53 -5.85 39.67
C GLU A 38 32.67 -4.32 39.75
N SER A 39 31.74 -3.59 39.15
CA SER A 39 31.73 -2.11 39.23
C SER A 39 31.25 -1.58 40.59
N ALA A 40 30.51 -2.39 41.36
CA ALA A 40 30.03 -2.03 42.69
C ALA A 40 31.06 -2.27 43.81
N THR A 41 32.02 -3.17 43.64
CA THR A 41 33.01 -3.53 44.68
C THR A 41 34.23 -2.60 44.74
N LYS A 42 34.40 -1.68 43.79
CA LYS A 42 35.43 -0.61 43.89
C LYS A 42 34.97 0.49 44.87
N LYS A 43 35.29 0.28 46.16
CA LYS A 43 35.17 1.30 47.22
C LYS A 43 35.91 2.59 46.83
N LYS A 44 35.23 3.73 46.94
CA LYS A 44 35.83 5.08 46.81
C LYS A 44 36.91 5.28 47.88
N ALA A 45 38.12 5.65 47.47
CA ALA A 45 39.21 6.03 48.37
C ALA A 45 38.90 7.35 49.13
N PRO A 46 39.37 7.51 50.38
CA PRO A 46 39.19 8.75 51.13
C PRO A 46 40.10 9.86 50.59
N ARG A 47 39.57 11.09 50.54
CA ARG A 47 40.34 12.30 50.21
C ARG A 47 41.25 12.63 51.39
N LYS A 48 42.56 12.61 51.19
CA LYS A 48 43.54 13.16 52.13
C LYS A 48 43.70 14.66 51.85
N ASP A 49 43.63 15.44 52.92
CA ASP A 49 43.89 16.88 52.92
C ASP A 49 45.38 17.17 52.69
N ASP A 50 45.66 18.15 51.82
CA ASP A 50 46.98 18.53 51.36
C ASP A 50 47.79 19.24 52.47
N LYS A 51 48.85 18.59 52.98
CA LYS A 51 49.99 19.30 53.58
C LYS A 51 50.96 19.69 52.47
N LYS A 52 51.04 21.00 52.23
CA LYS A 52 51.97 21.64 51.29
C LYS A 52 53.41 21.46 51.77
N ASN A 53 54.26 20.86 50.93
CA ASN A 53 55.70 21.11 50.93
C ASN A 53 56.07 21.69 49.55
N SER A 54 56.48 22.95 49.60
CA SER A 54 56.66 23.90 48.50
C SER A 54 58.05 23.76 47.87
N LEU A 55 58.19 22.87 46.89
CA LEU A 55 59.25 22.99 45.88
C LEU A 55 58.66 23.41 44.52
N MET A 56 57.46 22.90 44.22
CA MET A 56 56.74 23.22 42.99
C MET A 56 55.98 24.55 43.10
N ASP A 57 55.42 24.88 44.26
CA ASP A 57 54.69 26.14 44.47
C ASP A 57 55.60 27.38 44.38
N SER A 58 56.87 27.27 44.79
CA SER A 58 57.89 28.32 44.61
C SER A 58 58.25 28.52 43.14
N PHE A 59 58.43 27.43 42.39
CA PHE A 59 58.72 27.47 40.95
C PHE A 59 57.56 28.09 40.14
N PHE A 60 56.31 27.72 40.42
CA PHE A 60 55.16 28.30 39.74
C PHE A 60 54.97 29.80 40.02
N LYS A 61 55.42 30.27 41.18
CA LYS A 61 55.37 31.69 41.56
C LYS A 61 56.48 32.49 40.88
N GLU A 62 57.66 31.91 40.74
CA GLU A 62 58.82 32.48 40.02
C GLU A 62 58.55 32.60 38.52
N MET A 63 57.84 31.64 37.92
CA MET A 63 57.43 31.66 36.51
C MET A 63 56.16 32.48 36.22
N GLY A 64 55.59 33.18 37.22
CA GLY A 64 54.44 34.08 37.05
C GLY A 64 53.09 33.40 36.75
N TRP A 65 52.99 32.08 36.90
CA TRP A 65 51.79 31.31 36.56
C TRP A 65 50.78 31.30 37.71
N LYS A 66 49.85 32.27 37.72
CA LYS A 66 48.73 32.29 38.70
C LYS A 66 47.65 31.26 38.33
N GLY A 67 47.47 30.26 39.18
CA GLY A 67 46.45 29.22 39.02
C GLY A 67 45.02 29.74 39.14
N ARG A 68 44.21 29.58 38.08
CA ARG A 68 42.75 29.79 38.13
C ARG A 68 42.09 28.62 38.87
N LYS A 69 41.24 28.90 39.87
CA LYS A 69 40.47 27.86 40.60
C LYS A 69 39.50 27.16 39.63
N ARG A 70 39.70 25.86 39.39
CA ARG A 70 38.78 25.01 38.61
C ARG A 70 37.53 24.67 39.44
N LYS A 71 36.33 24.95 38.91
CA LYS A 71 35.06 24.46 39.49
C LYS A 71 34.92 22.94 39.25
N LYS A 72 34.38 22.20 40.23
CA LYS A 72 34.16 20.74 40.12
C LYS A 72 33.05 20.43 39.10
N PRO A 73 33.20 19.41 38.23
CA PRO A 73 32.15 19.05 37.26
C PRO A 73 30.96 18.38 37.97
N GLN A 74 29.74 18.81 37.63
CA GLN A 74 28.50 18.16 38.06
C GLN A 74 28.32 16.84 37.31
N ARG A 75 27.85 15.79 38.00
CA ARG A 75 27.47 14.51 37.37
C ARG A 75 26.10 14.67 36.74
N VAL A 76 26.04 14.63 35.41
CA VAL A 76 24.80 14.69 34.64
C VAL A 76 24.28 13.27 34.41
N ASN A 77 22.98 13.04 34.64
CA ASN A 77 22.34 11.74 34.40
C ASN A 77 22.07 11.56 32.90
N VAL A 78 23.04 10.94 32.21
CA VAL A 78 23.07 10.80 30.75
C VAL A 78 21.84 10.08 30.18
N SER A 79 21.23 9.14 30.92
CA SER A 79 20.08 8.35 30.45
C SER A 79 18.80 9.16 30.31
N ALA A 80 18.51 10.09 31.23
CA ALA A 80 17.34 10.97 31.17
C ALA A 80 17.49 12.01 30.05
N GLU A 81 18.72 12.46 29.78
CA GLU A 81 19.03 13.39 28.71
C GLU A 81 18.84 12.75 27.32
N LEU A 82 19.23 11.49 27.14
CA LEU A 82 19.05 10.73 25.89
C LEU A 82 17.57 10.48 25.54
N GLN A 83 16.70 10.24 26.53
CA GLN A 83 15.26 10.05 26.28
C GLN A 83 14.58 11.36 25.86
N ASN A 84 15.02 12.50 26.38
CA ASN A 84 14.54 13.83 25.97
C ASN A 84 15.04 14.28 24.59
N LEU A 85 16.10 13.66 24.05
CA LEU A 85 16.56 13.94 22.68
C LEU A 85 15.69 13.21 21.63
N ASN A 86 15.23 11.99 21.92
CA ASN A 86 14.33 11.25 21.03
C ASN A 86 12.94 11.88 20.89
N SER A 87 12.53 12.76 21.83
CA SER A 87 11.27 13.50 21.78
C SER A 87 11.36 14.83 21.04
N LYS A 88 12.56 15.33 20.72
CA LYS A 88 12.71 16.55 19.91
C LYS A 88 12.25 16.29 18.48
N THR A 89 11.26 17.08 18.05
CA THR A 89 10.71 17.09 16.68
C THR A 89 11.81 17.31 15.64
N GLU A 90 12.80 18.14 15.95
CA GLU A 90 13.97 18.41 15.11
C GLU A 90 14.77 17.16 14.78
N ILE A 91 15.04 16.29 15.77
CA ILE A 91 15.80 15.04 15.56
C ILE A 91 14.97 14.07 14.72
N LYS A 92 13.66 13.99 14.96
CA LYS A 92 12.76 13.18 14.11
C LYS A 92 12.72 13.70 12.68
N GLU A 93 12.75 15.00 12.46
CA GLU A 93 12.79 15.60 11.11
C GLU A 93 14.10 15.34 10.37
N VAL A 94 15.23 15.37 11.08
CA VAL A 94 16.53 14.99 10.54
C VAL A 94 16.57 13.51 10.19
N LEU A 95 16.08 12.64 11.09
CA LEU A 95 16.05 11.19 10.89
C LEU A 95 15.08 10.75 9.78
N LYS A 96 14.04 11.52 9.46
CA LYS A 96 13.13 11.24 8.33
C LYS A 96 13.84 11.11 6.97
N LYS A 97 15.00 11.75 6.80
CA LYS A 97 15.81 11.65 5.57
C LYS A 97 16.83 10.51 5.60
N SER A 98 16.99 9.84 6.74
CA SER A 98 17.97 8.76 6.91
C SER A 98 17.46 7.43 6.33
N VAL A 99 18.40 6.58 5.92
CA VAL A 99 18.12 5.22 5.41
C VAL A 99 17.63 4.29 6.52
N ILE A 100 18.02 4.57 7.77
CA ILE A 100 17.73 3.76 8.95
C ILE A 100 16.36 4.17 9.50
N THR A 101 15.31 3.58 8.94
CA THR A 101 13.94 3.71 9.45
C THR A 101 13.63 2.56 10.43
N PRO A 102 12.66 2.67 11.35
CA PRO A 102 12.28 1.55 12.23
C PRO A 102 11.83 0.30 11.46
N GLU A 103 11.38 0.48 10.22
CA GLU A 103 11.00 -0.62 9.31
C GLU A 103 12.19 -1.21 8.54
N PHE A 104 13.37 -0.58 8.61
CA PHE A 104 14.61 -1.07 7.99
C PHE A 104 15.02 -2.43 8.54
N GLU A 105 14.80 -2.69 9.82
CA GLU A 105 15.12 -3.97 10.48
C GLU A 105 14.34 -5.15 9.86
N LYS A 106 13.18 -4.88 9.24
CA LYS A 106 12.36 -5.90 8.57
C LYS A 106 12.87 -6.23 7.16
N GLN A 107 13.76 -5.40 6.58
CA GLN A 107 14.28 -5.62 5.24
C GLN A 107 15.44 -6.61 5.27
N HIS A 108 15.31 -7.72 4.54
CA HIS A 108 16.37 -8.74 4.43
C HIS A 108 17.64 -8.22 3.72
N ILE A 109 17.54 -7.13 2.94
CA ILE A 109 18.64 -6.52 2.19
C ILE A 109 18.49 -5.00 2.27
N ALA A 110 19.59 -4.31 2.56
CA ALA A 110 19.64 -2.85 2.54
C ALA A 110 19.38 -2.32 1.11
N PRO A 111 18.55 -1.27 0.93
CA PRO A 111 18.29 -0.71 -0.38
C PRO A 111 19.59 -0.15 -0.97
N PRO A 112 19.83 -0.34 -2.28
CA PRO A 112 21.02 0.18 -2.94
C PRO A 112 21.00 1.71 -2.94
N PHE A 113 22.18 2.33 -2.72
CA PHE A 113 22.35 3.78 -2.70
C PHE A 113 21.99 4.45 -4.04
N GLU A 114 22.39 3.82 -5.15
CA GLU A 114 22.03 4.22 -6.50
C GLU A 114 21.28 3.10 -7.22
N LEU A 115 20.18 3.44 -7.88
CA LEU A 115 19.42 2.50 -8.67
C LEU A 115 20.06 2.38 -10.07
N SER A 116 20.27 1.14 -10.52
CA SER A 116 20.70 0.88 -11.90
C SER A 116 19.76 1.56 -12.91
N GLU A 117 20.31 2.05 -14.03
CA GLU A 117 19.51 2.65 -15.10
C GLU A 117 18.34 1.76 -15.55
N LYS A 118 18.53 0.43 -15.55
CA LYS A 118 17.49 -0.52 -15.93
C LYS A 118 16.30 -0.46 -14.95
N VAL A 119 16.58 -0.33 -13.66
CA VAL A 119 15.57 -0.20 -12.60
C VAL A 119 14.84 1.13 -12.74
N LEU A 120 15.56 2.23 -12.95
CA LEU A 120 14.96 3.55 -13.18
C LEU A 120 14.08 3.58 -14.43
N LYS A 121 14.54 2.99 -15.54
CA LYS A 121 13.74 2.84 -16.77
C LYS A 121 12.48 2.02 -16.52
N LYS A 122 12.55 0.96 -15.70
CA LYS A 122 11.37 0.14 -15.32
C LYS A 122 10.40 0.92 -14.44
N GLN A 123 10.88 1.69 -13.47
CA GLN A 123 10.04 2.55 -12.62
C GLN A 123 9.31 3.61 -13.45
N ARG A 124 10.02 4.33 -14.34
CA ARG A 124 9.42 5.30 -15.26
C ARG A 124 8.36 4.68 -16.18
N LYS A 125 8.57 3.45 -16.64
CA LYS A 125 7.57 2.72 -17.43
C LYS A 125 6.33 2.43 -16.60
N LYS A 126 6.46 1.97 -15.36
CA LYS A 126 5.32 1.74 -14.46
C LYS A 126 4.55 3.03 -14.20
N GLU A 127 5.25 4.13 -13.90
CA GLU A 127 4.64 5.45 -13.72
C GLU A 127 3.91 5.93 -14.97
N ALA A 128 4.50 5.70 -16.15
CA ALA A 128 3.86 6.00 -17.43
C ALA A 128 2.68 5.07 -17.75
N GLU A 129 2.65 3.83 -17.25
CA GLU A 129 1.53 2.92 -17.45
C GLU A 129 0.33 3.22 -16.54
N LEU A 130 0.57 3.89 -15.41
CA LEU A 130 -0.48 4.38 -14.51
C LEU A 130 -1.32 5.48 -15.15
N THR A 131 -0.78 6.17 -16.16
CA THR A 131 -1.39 7.40 -16.69
C THR A 131 -1.33 7.43 -18.20
N LYS A 132 -2.37 7.90 -18.90
CA LYS A 132 -2.34 8.00 -20.37
C LYS A 132 -1.31 9.00 -20.92
N GLY A 133 -0.71 9.81 -20.04
CA GLY A 133 0.38 10.75 -20.32
C GLY A 133 -0.04 12.23 -20.33
N LYS A 134 0.95 13.12 -20.51
CA LYS A 134 0.76 14.59 -20.45
C LYS A 134 -0.17 15.13 -21.54
N LYS A 135 -0.19 14.51 -22.73
CA LYS A 135 -1.09 14.89 -23.83
C LYS A 135 -2.57 14.74 -23.47
N TRP A 136 -2.87 13.91 -22.47
CA TRP A 136 -4.23 13.65 -22.01
C TRP A 136 -4.39 14.01 -20.52
N TYR A 137 -3.82 15.16 -20.14
CA TYR A 137 -3.91 15.78 -18.81
C TYR A 137 -3.69 14.85 -17.62
N GLY A 138 -2.90 13.79 -17.80
CA GLY A 138 -2.66 12.84 -16.73
C GLY A 138 -3.85 11.94 -16.38
N LEU A 139 -4.67 11.53 -17.36
CA LEU A 139 -5.79 10.62 -17.10
C LEU A 139 -5.31 9.29 -16.50
N PRO A 140 -5.77 8.90 -15.30
CA PRO A 140 -5.31 7.70 -14.61
C PRO A 140 -5.86 6.41 -15.25
N ALA A 141 -5.15 5.31 -15.03
CA ALA A 141 -5.63 3.95 -15.24
C ALA A 141 -6.43 3.53 -14.01
N THR A 142 -7.73 3.78 -14.03
CA THR A 142 -8.66 3.37 -12.98
C THR A 142 -8.78 1.85 -12.89
N GLU A 143 -8.95 1.35 -11.67
CA GLU A 143 -9.13 -0.08 -11.43
C GLU A 143 -10.47 -0.57 -11.99
N MET A 144 -10.45 -1.76 -12.59
CA MET A 144 -11.62 -2.40 -13.18
C MET A 144 -12.40 -3.16 -12.10
N THR A 145 -13.10 -2.44 -11.23
CA THR A 145 -14.07 -3.05 -10.32
C THR A 145 -15.24 -3.63 -11.11
N GLU A 146 -15.97 -4.59 -10.53
CA GLU A 146 -17.08 -5.24 -11.23
C GLU A 146 -18.21 -4.26 -11.60
N GLU A 147 -18.52 -3.31 -10.71
CA GLU A 147 -19.54 -2.28 -10.95
C GLU A 147 -19.18 -1.43 -12.17
N VAL A 148 -17.93 -0.96 -12.21
CA VAL A 148 -17.38 -0.16 -13.29
C VAL A 148 -17.36 -0.94 -14.60
N LYS A 149 -17.02 -2.24 -14.54
CA LYS A 149 -17.06 -3.10 -15.71
C LYS A 149 -18.48 -3.22 -16.28
N ARG A 150 -19.50 -3.40 -15.43
CA ARG A 150 -20.91 -3.46 -15.86
C ARG A 150 -21.34 -2.14 -16.52
N ASP A 151 -20.98 -0.99 -15.92
CA ASP A 151 -21.29 0.33 -16.49
C ASP A 151 -20.64 0.50 -17.89
N LEU A 152 -19.38 0.08 -18.05
CA LEU A 152 -18.68 0.15 -19.33
C LEU A 152 -19.26 -0.80 -20.39
N GLU A 153 -19.69 -2.00 -19.99
CA GLU A 153 -20.38 -2.94 -20.87
C GLU A 153 -21.74 -2.39 -21.33
N ILE A 154 -22.48 -1.72 -20.45
CA ILE A 154 -23.73 -1.04 -20.81
C ILE A 154 -23.48 0.06 -21.83
N LEU A 155 -22.45 0.90 -21.62
CA LEU A 155 -22.06 1.91 -22.61
C LEU A 155 -21.70 1.30 -23.96
N GLN A 156 -21.06 0.13 -23.96
CA GLN A 156 -20.78 -0.60 -25.19
C GLN A 156 -22.08 -1.07 -25.87
N MET A 157 -23.05 -1.55 -25.09
CA MET A 157 -24.35 -2.04 -25.57
C MET A 157 -25.40 -0.93 -25.75
N ARG A 158 -25.02 0.36 -25.71
CA ARG A 158 -25.96 1.51 -25.77
C ARG A 158 -26.93 1.50 -26.95
N SER A 159 -26.58 0.86 -28.06
CA SER A 159 -27.44 0.74 -29.24
C SER A 159 -28.67 -0.15 -29.03
N VAL A 160 -28.64 -1.03 -28.03
CA VAL A 160 -29.73 -1.98 -27.74
C VAL A 160 -30.61 -1.48 -26.60
N LEU A 161 -30.14 -0.53 -25.80
CA LEU A 161 -30.84 -0.05 -24.60
C LEU A 161 -32.17 0.65 -24.92
N ASP A 162 -32.16 1.55 -25.90
CA ASP A 162 -33.35 2.30 -26.32
C ASP A 162 -33.65 2.01 -27.80
N PRO A 163 -34.82 1.42 -28.13
CA PRO A 163 -35.19 1.12 -29.52
C PRO A 163 -35.36 2.37 -30.40
N LYS A 164 -35.53 3.55 -29.81
CA LYS A 164 -35.74 4.81 -30.54
C LYS A 164 -34.44 5.55 -30.83
N ARG A 165 -33.34 5.19 -30.17
CA ARG A 165 -32.05 5.90 -30.28
C ARG A 165 -31.02 5.01 -30.97
N PHE A 166 -30.62 5.44 -32.16
CA PHE A 166 -29.55 4.79 -32.92
C PHE A 166 -28.24 5.55 -32.73
N TYR A 167 -27.22 4.85 -32.21
CA TYR A 167 -25.88 5.39 -32.05
C TYR A 167 -24.95 4.89 -33.16
N LYS A 168 -23.84 5.61 -33.36
CA LYS A 168 -22.72 5.09 -34.14
C LYS A 168 -22.18 3.81 -33.50
N LYS A 169 -21.77 2.87 -34.35
CA LYS A 169 -21.15 1.61 -33.91
C LYS A 169 -19.87 1.89 -33.14
N ASN A 170 -19.56 1.04 -32.17
CA ASN A 170 -18.33 1.18 -31.40
C ASN A 170 -17.14 0.61 -32.19
N ASP A 171 -16.04 1.36 -32.24
CA ASP A 171 -14.83 0.96 -32.96
C ASP A 171 -14.05 -0.12 -32.18
N LEU A 172 -14.11 -0.08 -30.85
CA LEU A 172 -13.38 -0.96 -29.95
C LEU A 172 -14.31 -2.03 -29.35
N LYS A 173 -13.89 -3.30 -29.47
CA LYS A 173 -14.53 -4.43 -28.78
C LYS A 173 -14.08 -4.57 -27.33
N VAL A 174 -12.89 -4.07 -27.00
CA VAL A 174 -12.29 -4.17 -25.67
C VAL A 174 -12.62 -2.92 -24.86
N LEU A 175 -12.83 -3.09 -23.55
CA LEU A 175 -13.05 -1.98 -22.63
C LEU A 175 -11.81 -1.07 -22.56
N PRO A 176 -11.99 0.25 -22.43
CA PRO A 176 -10.87 1.18 -22.37
C PRO A 176 -10.04 0.98 -21.09
N LYS A 177 -8.71 1.02 -21.20
CA LYS A 177 -7.78 0.94 -20.06
C LYS A 177 -7.77 2.20 -19.18
N TYR A 178 -7.81 3.37 -19.81
CA TYR A 178 -7.75 4.67 -19.12
C TYR A 178 -9.10 5.36 -19.25
N PHE A 179 -9.77 5.61 -18.13
CA PHE A 179 -11.06 6.28 -18.08
C PHE A 179 -11.23 6.97 -16.72
N GLN A 180 -12.25 7.81 -16.62
CA GLN A 180 -12.66 8.43 -15.37
C GLN A 180 -14.17 8.54 -15.37
N ILE A 181 -14.79 8.23 -14.23
CA ILE A 181 -16.23 8.35 -14.05
C ILE A 181 -16.50 9.71 -13.39
N GLY A 182 -17.27 10.53 -14.08
CA GLY A 182 -17.69 11.85 -13.60
C GLY A 182 -19.20 11.91 -13.45
N LYS A 183 -19.68 12.92 -12.71
CA LYS A 183 -21.11 13.25 -12.60
C LYS A 183 -21.35 14.58 -13.31
N VAL A 184 -22.46 14.66 -14.03
CA VAL A 184 -22.88 15.91 -14.67
C VAL A 184 -23.33 16.87 -13.59
N MET A 185 -22.80 18.09 -13.61
CA MET A 185 -23.22 19.18 -12.73
C MET A 185 -24.40 19.92 -13.35
N ASP A 186 -25.43 20.18 -12.56
CA ASP A 186 -26.60 20.91 -13.02
C ASP A 186 -26.24 22.34 -13.40
N SER A 187 -26.79 22.82 -14.52
CA SER A 187 -26.69 24.22 -14.89
C SER A 187 -27.61 25.08 -14.03
N PRO A 188 -27.17 26.24 -13.51
CA PRO A 188 -28.04 27.16 -12.79
C PRO A 188 -29.19 27.74 -13.64
N LEU A 189 -29.09 27.67 -14.97
CA LEU A 189 -30.03 28.31 -15.90
C LEU A 189 -31.29 27.47 -16.19
N ASP A 190 -31.21 26.14 -16.08
CA ASP A 190 -32.34 25.24 -16.35
C ASP A 190 -32.62 24.36 -15.13
N TYR A 191 -33.62 24.75 -14.36
CA TYR A 191 -33.98 24.07 -13.11
C TYR A 191 -34.93 22.90 -13.29
N TYR A 192 -35.80 22.94 -14.30
CA TYR A 192 -36.98 22.08 -14.36
C TYR A 192 -36.83 20.87 -15.29
N ASN A 193 -36.11 21.00 -16.40
CA ASN A 193 -36.13 19.96 -17.43
C ASN A 193 -34.93 19.02 -17.36
N ASN A 194 -33.71 19.58 -17.31
CA ASN A 194 -32.49 18.77 -17.35
C ASN A 194 -32.05 18.22 -15.98
N ARG A 195 -32.62 18.74 -14.90
CA ARG A 195 -32.18 18.45 -13.53
C ARG A 195 -32.90 17.24 -12.94
N LEU A 196 -32.14 16.24 -12.53
CA LEU A 196 -32.67 15.08 -11.80
C LEU A 196 -32.91 15.41 -10.32
N THR A 197 -33.99 14.88 -9.75
CA THR A 197 -34.25 14.98 -8.30
C THR A 197 -33.27 14.11 -7.50
N LYS A 198 -33.14 14.37 -6.19
CA LYS A 198 -32.26 13.58 -5.31
C LYS A 198 -32.60 12.09 -5.29
N LYS A 199 -33.85 11.71 -5.54
CA LYS A 199 -34.32 10.32 -5.53
C LYS A 199 -33.92 9.57 -6.80
N GLU A 200 -33.92 10.26 -7.93
CA GLU A 200 -33.58 9.72 -9.25
C GLU A 200 -32.07 9.55 -9.41
N ARG A 201 -31.27 10.45 -8.83
CA ARG A 201 -29.79 10.34 -8.85
C ARG A 201 -29.33 9.06 -8.16
N LYS A 202 -28.65 8.17 -8.88
CA LYS A 202 -28.04 6.97 -8.31
C LYS A 202 -26.51 7.07 -8.29
N LYS A 203 -25.87 6.00 -7.83
CA LYS A 203 -24.41 5.91 -7.75
C LYS A 203 -23.79 5.46 -9.07
N THR A 204 -24.40 4.48 -9.73
CA THR A 204 -23.92 3.85 -10.97
C THR A 204 -24.93 4.04 -12.11
N LEU A 205 -24.47 3.89 -13.35
CA LEU A 205 -25.33 3.98 -14.53
C LEU A 205 -26.32 2.81 -14.58
N VAL A 206 -25.87 1.61 -14.21
CA VAL A 206 -26.72 0.42 -14.10
C VAL A 206 -27.89 0.67 -13.16
N ASP A 207 -27.64 1.26 -11.98
CA ASP A 207 -28.69 1.51 -10.99
C ASP A 207 -29.76 2.50 -11.49
N GLU A 208 -29.35 3.50 -12.28
CA GLU A 208 -30.29 4.44 -12.90
C GLU A 208 -31.22 3.73 -13.88
N LEU A 209 -30.68 2.85 -14.72
CA LEU A 209 -31.46 2.06 -15.66
C LEU A 209 -32.40 1.07 -14.95
N LEU A 210 -31.94 0.45 -13.86
CA LEU A 210 -32.78 -0.46 -13.07
C LEU A 210 -33.89 0.27 -12.33
N ALA A 211 -33.71 1.55 -12.00
CA ALA A 211 -34.76 2.38 -11.41
C ALA A 211 -35.85 2.78 -12.41
N ASP A 212 -35.55 2.80 -13.72
CA ASP A 212 -36.52 3.12 -14.76
C ASP A 212 -37.50 1.95 -15.01
N SER A 213 -38.78 2.22 -14.74
CA SER A 213 -39.85 1.24 -14.91
C SER A 213 -40.15 0.91 -16.38
N GLU A 214 -40.00 1.88 -17.28
CA GLU A 214 -40.32 1.69 -18.71
C GLU A 214 -39.27 0.81 -19.37
N PHE A 215 -37.99 1.11 -19.11
CA PHE A 215 -36.85 0.31 -19.52
C PHE A 215 -37.00 -1.15 -19.06
N ASN A 216 -37.34 -1.37 -17.79
CA ASN A 216 -37.56 -2.70 -17.24
C ASN A 216 -38.72 -3.45 -17.93
N LYS A 217 -39.84 -2.77 -18.19
CA LYS A 217 -41.00 -3.37 -18.86
C LYS A 217 -40.66 -3.80 -20.28
N TYR A 218 -39.99 -2.93 -21.03
CA TYR A 218 -39.55 -3.22 -22.39
C TYR A 218 -38.57 -4.39 -22.43
N ASN A 219 -37.54 -4.36 -21.59
CA ASN A 219 -36.52 -5.41 -21.55
C ASN A 219 -37.09 -6.76 -21.13
N LYS A 220 -37.96 -6.80 -20.11
CA LYS A 220 -38.62 -8.04 -19.69
C LYS A 220 -39.47 -8.63 -20.81
N ARG A 221 -40.21 -7.78 -21.55
CA ARG A 221 -41.00 -8.21 -22.70
C ARG A 221 -40.10 -8.79 -23.81
N LYS A 222 -39.08 -8.02 -24.22
CA LYS A 222 -38.15 -8.44 -25.27
C LYS A 222 -37.37 -9.69 -24.93
N PHE A 223 -36.92 -9.81 -23.68
CA PHE A 223 -36.23 -10.99 -23.19
C PHE A 223 -37.10 -12.25 -23.30
N LYS A 224 -38.39 -12.16 -22.91
CA LYS A 224 -39.34 -13.28 -23.06
C LYS A 224 -39.55 -13.66 -24.52
N GLU A 225 -39.73 -12.68 -25.41
CA GLU A 225 -39.84 -12.90 -26.86
C GLU A 225 -38.62 -13.67 -27.40
N ILE A 226 -37.41 -13.21 -27.07
CA ILE A 226 -36.15 -13.83 -27.49
C ILE A 226 -36.00 -15.25 -26.95
N ILE A 227 -36.36 -15.49 -25.68
CA ILE A 227 -36.29 -16.84 -25.09
C ILE A 227 -37.26 -17.78 -25.82
N GLN A 228 -38.51 -17.35 -26.04
CA GLN A 228 -39.51 -18.17 -26.74
C GLN A 228 -39.07 -18.47 -28.17
N GLU A 229 -38.49 -17.50 -28.87
CA GLU A 229 -37.95 -17.68 -30.21
C GLU A 229 -36.77 -18.67 -30.22
N LYS A 230 -35.81 -18.52 -29.29
CA LYS A 230 -34.67 -19.45 -29.13
C LYS A 230 -35.13 -20.88 -28.81
N GLN A 231 -36.16 -21.04 -27.99
CA GLN A 231 -36.73 -22.37 -27.69
C GLN A 231 -37.34 -23.00 -28.95
N LYS A 232 -38.07 -22.22 -29.76
CA LYS A 232 -38.66 -22.69 -31.03
C LYS A 232 -37.58 -23.10 -32.03
N THR A 233 -36.51 -22.31 -32.19
CA THR A 233 -35.41 -22.63 -33.10
C THR A 233 -34.64 -23.86 -32.64
N HIS A 234 -34.33 -23.96 -31.35
CA HIS A 234 -33.68 -25.14 -30.77
C HIS A 234 -34.52 -26.41 -30.95
N TYR A 235 -35.84 -26.33 -30.72
CA TYR A 235 -36.74 -27.46 -30.96
C TYR A 235 -36.79 -27.89 -32.44
N LYS A 236 -36.80 -26.93 -33.37
CA LYS A 236 -36.73 -27.23 -34.81
C LYS A 236 -35.42 -27.93 -35.17
N ALA A 237 -34.29 -27.39 -34.74
CA ALA A 237 -32.96 -28.00 -34.96
C ALA A 237 -32.88 -29.42 -34.37
N TRP A 238 -33.41 -29.62 -33.15
CA TRP A 238 -33.47 -30.93 -32.52
C TRP A 238 -34.32 -31.93 -33.33
N ARG A 239 -35.49 -31.51 -33.83
CA ARG A 239 -36.34 -32.38 -34.67
C ARG A 239 -35.66 -32.76 -35.98
N GLU A 240 -34.96 -31.82 -36.61
CA GLU A 240 -34.24 -32.06 -37.86
C GLU A 240 -33.07 -33.02 -37.67
N ALA A 241 -32.27 -32.82 -36.62
CA ALA A 241 -31.20 -33.75 -36.24
C ALA A 241 -31.74 -35.17 -35.97
N LYS A 242 -32.91 -35.30 -35.33
CA LYS A 242 -33.57 -36.60 -35.10
C LYS A 242 -34.01 -37.27 -36.41
N LYS A 243 -34.53 -36.51 -37.38
CA LYS A 243 -34.91 -37.03 -38.71
C LYS A 243 -33.70 -37.53 -39.49
N LEU A 244 -32.59 -36.79 -39.48
CA LEU A 244 -31.35 -37.19 -40.15
C LEU A 244 -30.76 -38.49 -39.56
N LYS A 245 -30.81 -38.65 -38.23
CA LYS A 245 -30.38 -39.90 -37.57
C LYS A 245 -31.23 -41.11 -37.97
N LYS A 246 -32.55 -40.92 -38.15
CA LYS A 246 -33.45 -42.00 -38.58
C LYS A 246 -33.25 -42.42 -40.03
N LYS A 247 -32.82 -41.51 -40.92
CA LYS A 247 -32.55 -41.80 -42.34
C LYS A 247 -31.20 -42.50 -42.60
N LYS A 248 -30.31 -42.55 -41.60
CA LYS A 248 -28.98 -43.20 -41.68
C LYS A 248 -28.98 -44.66 -41.20
N LYS A 249 -30.11 -45.15 -40.70
CA LYS A 249 -30.39 -46.58 -40.49
C LYS A 249 -31.22 -47.06 -41.66
#